data_AF-A0A0C9RA34-F1
#
_entry.id   AF-A0A0C9RA34-F1
#
_cell.length_a   1.000
_cell.length_b   1.000
_cell.length_c   1.000
_cell.angle_alpha   90.00
_cell.angle_beta   90.00
_cell.angle_gamma   90.00
#
_symmetry.space_group_name_H-M   'P 1'
#
loop_
_entity.id
_entity.type
_entity.pdbx_description
1 polymer ?
#
loop_
_entity_poly.entity_id
_entity_poly.type
_entity_poly.pdbx_seq_one_letter_code
_entity_poly.pdbx_strand_id
1 'polypeptide(L)'
;LLRDALEDRITPSKLISESMHMEVGFLSLLGVCCILACVIPGTELWLACRPIRDYKPSEHPGFLAFLLSILVLLLGIGMSGMIISNESANVGISKIPIAVETAIEDFRDYHTGTTGHIRKCLTRSLDVASEAIMADLDNVEELLGKPVQVDLATETGLQTALEGFFQVSNTSQELSSRAKNLLKEGERARDLVAGLSRDVDGLRRELESLAAACAPQDRPLCATINPAGLTVSLRIERLLRDERLLRLREVSQDNLTEAGRQARGEYLYVPHYIARRTLEARNYIRREINLARTRIFEEARTIESTSTELNGQLKTIRKIANYVAPYIEGVEEGRWLAGIVTELGHFTGLNRN
;
A
#
# COMPACT_ATOMS: atom_id res chain seq x y z
N LEU A 1 -2.64 3.24 55.24
CA LEU A 1 -2.72 4.70 55.04
C LEU A 1 -1.38 5.41 55.19
N LEU A 2 -0.88 5.70 56.39
CA LEU A 2 0.38 6.47 56.56
C LEU A 2 1.60 5.78 55.92
N ARG A 3 1.67 4.44 56.02
CA ARG A 3 2.67 3.60 55.32
C ARG A 3 2.47 3.59 53.80
N ASP A 4 1.23 3.52 53.34
CA ASP A 4 0.89 3.42 51.92
C ASP A 4 0.99 4.77 51.18
N ALA A 5 0.80 5.88 51.91
CA ALA A 5 1.03 7.25 51.44
C ALA A 5 2.53 7.58 51.33
N LEU A 6 3.35 7.00 52.21
CA LEU A 6 4.82 7.13 52.17
C LEU A 6 5.47 6.34 51.02
N GLU A 7 4.79 5.30 50.51
CA GLU A 7 5.30 4.44 49.44
C GLU A 7 4.80 4.83 48.03
N ASP A 8 4.06 5.93 47.87
CA ASP A 8 3.59 6.50 46.59
C ASP A 8 2.75 5.51 45.72
N ARG A 9 2.12 4.51 46.36
CA ARG A 9 1.41 3.39 45.69
C ARG A 9 -0.10 3.61 45.49
N ILE A 10 -0.64 4.80 45.78
CA ILE A 10 -2.09 5.02 45.82
C ILE A 10 -2.55 5.92 44.66
N THR A 11 -3.56 5.45 43.91
CA THR A 11 -4.27 6.23 42.89
C THR A 11 -5.04 7.38 43.56
N PRO A 12 -5.02 8.62 43.03
CA PRO A 12 -5.58 9.80 43.70
C PRO A 12 -7.07 9.64 44.09
N SER A 13 -7.86 8.91 43.29
CA SER A 13 -9.26 8.61 43.61
C SER A 13 -9.46 7.74 44.85
N LYS A 14 -8.56 6.76 45.08
CA LYS A 14 -8.60 5.88 46.25
C LYS A 14 -8.14 6.61 47.52
N LEU A 15 -7.17 7.51 47.38
CA LEU A 15 -6.70 8.38 48.47
C LEU A 15 -7.81 9.32 48.96
N ILE A 16 -8.57 9.93 48.04
CA ILE A 16 -9.68 10.83 48.38
C ILE A 16 -10.79 10.08 49.13
N SER A 17 -11.17 8.89 48.65
CA SER A 17 -12.21 8.07 49.29
C SER A 17 -11.81 7.60 50.69
N GLU A 18 -10.57 7.11 50.85
CA GLU A 18 -10.09 6.65 52.16
C GLU A 18 -9.83 7.81 53.14
N SER A 19 -9.44 8.99 52.63
CA SER A 19 -9.33 10.22 53.42
C SER A 19 -10.68 10.67 53.99
N MET A 20 -11.75 10.65 53.18
CA MET A 20 -13.10 10.97 53.65
C MET A 20 -13.60 10.02 54.75
N HIS A 21 -13.28 8.72 54.65
CA HIS A 21 -13.64 7.76 55.70
C HIS A 21 -12.88 8.00 57.02
N MET A 22 -11.60 8.38 56.94
CA MET A 22 -10.82 8.76 58.12
C MET A 22 -11.36 10.05 58.76
N GLU A 23 -11.80 11.01 57.95
CA GLU A 23 -12.39 12.27 58.39
C GLU A 23 -13.67 12.07 59.19
N VAL A 24 -14.61 11.29 58.67
CA VAL A 24 -15.84 10.93 59.38
C VAL A 24 -15.54 10.19 60.68
N GLY A 25 -14.58 9.26 60.65
CA GLY A 25 -14.15 8.52 61.84
C GLY A 25 -13.59 9.44 62.94
N PHE A 26 -12.72 10.39 62.57
CA PHE A 26 -12.14 11.34 63.52
C PHE A 26 -13.15 12.35 64.07
N LEU A 27 -14.04 12.89 63.23
CA LEU A 27 -15.10 13.80 63.69
C LEU A 27 -16.04 13.11 64.69
N SER A 28 -16.40 11.84 64.43
CA SER A 28 -17.20 11.05 65.37
C SER A 28 -16.47 10.81 66.70
N LEU A 29 -15.16 10.52 66.65
CA LEU A 29 -14.33 10.35 67.85
C LEU A 29 -14.23 11.65 68.64
N LEU A 30 -14.06 12.79 67.95
CA LEU A 30 -14.00 14.13 68.56
C LEU A 30 -15.33 14.46 69.24
N GLY A 31 -16.47 14.17 68.60
CA GLY A 31 -17.80 14.32 69.19
C GLY A 31 -17.98 13.48 70.47
N VAL A 32 -17.61 12.20 70.44
CA VAL A 32 -17.66 11.33 71.64
C VAL A 32 -16.73 11.85 72.75
N CYS A 33 -15.53 12.31 72.39
CA CYS A 33 -14.58 12.92 73.33
C CYS A 33 -15.15 14.18 73.99
N CYS A 34 -15.78 15.07 73.21
CA CYS A 34 -16.43 16.27 73.73
C CYS A 34 -17.59 15.92 74.68
N ILE A 35 -18.42 14.92 74.35
CA ILE A 35 -19.51 14.45 75.21
C ILE A 35 -18.94 13.98 76.56
N LEU A 36 -17.91 13.13 76.54
CA LEU A 36 -17.26 12.63 77.75
C LEU A 36 -16.63 13.78 78.56
N ALA A 37 -15.97 14.72 77.90
CA ALA A 37 -15.35 15.90 78.53
C ALA A 37 -16.37 16.85 79.17
N CYS A 38 -17.64 16.82 78.78
CA CYS A 38 -18.70 17.62 79.40
C CYS A 38 -19.52 16.84 80.44
N VAL A 39 -19.78 15.55 80.21
CA VAL A 39 -20.51 14.68 81.14
C VAL A 39 -19.73 14.48 82.43
N ILE A 40 -18.41 14.30 82.37
CA ILE A 40 -17.57 14.08 83.56
C ILE A 40 -17.60 15.30 84.51
N PRO A 41 -17.25 16.52 84.10
CA PRO A 41 -17.35 17.68 84.99
C PRO A 41 -18.79 18.07 85.30
N GLY A 42 -19.75 17.86 84.38
CA GLY A 42 -21.16 18.15 84.60
C GLY A 42 -21.77 17.26 85.69
N THR A 43 -21.42 15.97 85.73
CA THR A 43 -21.87 15.05 86.77
C THR A 43 -21.25 15.37 88.13
N GLU A 44 -19.97 15.76 88.17
CA GLU A 44 -19.30 16.19 89.41
C GLU A 44 -19.87 17.52 89.94
N LEU A 45 -20.18 18.48 89.06
CA LEU A 45 -20.81 19.75 89.43
C LEU A 45 -22.25 19.56 89.93
N TRP A 46 -22.99 18.65 89.29
CA TRP A 46 -24.34 18.25 89.71
C TRP A 46 -24.34 17.55 91.07
N LEU A 47 -23.39 16.65 91.31
CA LEU A 47 -23.22 15.95 92.59
C LEU A 47 -22.79 16.91 93.71
N ALA A 48 -21.94 17.90 93.42
CA ALA A 48 -21.53 18.93 94.38
C ALA A 48 -22.66 19.89 94.80
N CYS A 49 -23.65 20.12 93.92
CA CYS A 49 -24.78 21.02 94.18
C CYS A 49 -25.99 20.36 94.88
N ARG A 50 -25.94 19.05 95.19
CA ARG A 50 -27.06 18.34 95.82
C ARG A 50 -27.09 18.58 97.34
N PRO A 51 -28.22 19.01 97.95
CA PRO A 51 -28.26 19.48 99.34
C PRO A 51 -28.45 18.35 100.37
N ILE A 52 -27.71 17.24 100.25
CA ILE A 52 -27.67 16.17 101.26
C ILE A 52 -26.21 15.75 101.50
N ARG A 53 -25.85 15.70 102.79
CA ARG A 53 -24.54 15.55 103.45
C ARG A 53 -23.60 14.43 102.92
N ASP A 54 -22.29 14.69 103.07
CA ASP A 54 -21.09 13.86 102.90
C ASP A 54 -20.75 13.36 101.48
N TYR A 55 -20.37 14.31 100.61
CA TYR A 55 -19.61 14.01 99.39
C TYR A 55 -18.15 13.67 99.74
N LYS A 56 -17.75 12.42 99.54
CA LYS A 56 -16.34 12.03 99.46
C LYS A 56 -15.89 12.21 98.00
N PRO A 57 -14.82 12.97 97.71
CA PRO A 57 -14.27 13.03 96.37
C PRO A 57 -13.91 11.61 95.90
N SER A 58 -14.04 11.35 94.60
CA SER A 58 -13.82 10.02 94.02
C SER A 58 -12.49 9.41 94.49
N GLU A 59 -12.52 8.14 94.93
CA GLU A 59 -11.35 7.44 95.50
C GLU A 59 -10.26 7.12 94.45
N HIS A 60 -10.48 7.42 93.16
CA HIS A 60 -9.56 7.09 92.06
C HIS A 60 -9.31 8.25 91.07
N PRO A 61 -8.79 9.41 91.52
CA PRO A 61 -8.43 10.52 90.63
C PRO A 61 -7.39 10.11 89.58
N GLY A 62 -6.54 9.13 89.90
CA GLY A 62 -5.53 8.59 88.98
C GLY A 62 -6.10 7.83 87.79
N PHE A 63 -7.22 7.10 87.96
CA PHE A 63 -7.85 6.35 86.86
C PHE A 63 -8.55 7.28 85.87
N LEU A 64 -9.23 8.32 86.37
CA LEU A 64 -9.84 9.36 85.55
C LEU A 64 -8.76 10.14 84.77
N ALA A 65 -7.68 10.55 85.43
CA ALA A 65 -6.55 11.23 84.80
C ALA A 65 -5.86 10.35 83.74
N PHE A 66 -5.76 9.04 83.98
CA PHE A 66 -5.23 8.07 83.02
C PHE A 66 -6.11 7.94 81.77
N LEU A 67 -7.44 7.82 81.93
CA LEU A 67 -8.38 7.79 80.80
C LEU A 67 -8.37 9.09 79.99
N LEU A 68 -8.33 10.25 80.67
CA LEU A 68 -8.19 11.56 80.04
C LEU A 68 -6.87 11.68 79.25
N SER A 69 -5.77 11.14 79.79
CA SER A 69 -4.46 11.14 79.12
C SER A 69 -4.47 10.28 77.87
N ILE A 70 -5.11 9.10 77.90
CA ILE A 70 -5.29 8.24 76.72
C ILE A 70 -6.12 8.95 75.65
N LEU A 71 -7.19 9.62 76.06
CA LEU A 71 -8.09 10.34 75.15
C LEU A 71 -7.37 11.51 74.47
N VAL A 72 -6.55 12.27 75.21
CA VAL A 72 -5.69 13.33 74.66
C VAL A 72 -4.65 12.75 73.68
N LEU A 73 -4.05 11.59 73.98
CA LEU A 73 -3.12 10.92 73.08
C LEU A 73 -3.80 10.47 71.77
N LEU A 74 -4.99 9.88 71.86
CA LEU A 74 -5.78 9.46 70.69
C LEU A 74 -6.19 10.65 69.83
N LEU A 75 -6.60 11.76 70.45
CA LEU A 75 -6.87 13.02 69.75
C LEU A 75 -5.61 13.58 69.08
N GLY A 76 -4.45 13.53 69.74
CA GLY A 76 -3.18 13.98 69.17
C GLY A 76 -2.73 13.14 67.96
N ILE A 77 -2.89 11.82 68.03
CA ILE A 77 -2.62 10.92 66.89
C ILE A 77 -3.60 11.17 65.75
N GLY A 78 -4.88 11.40 66.05
CA GLY A 78 -5.88 11.74 65.05
C GLY A 78 -5.60 13.09 64.36
N MET A 79 -5.26 14.13 65.13
CA MET A 79 -4.89 15.45 64.60
C MET A 79 -3.64 15.40 63.72
N SER A 80 -2.61 14.67 64.13
CA SER A 80 -1.40 14.50 63.30
C SER A 80 -1.67 13.70 62.03
N GLY A 81 -2.46 12.63 62.10
CA GLY A 81 -2.91 11.87 60.93
C GLY A 81 -3.72 12.73 59.95
N MET A 82 -4.53 13.65 60.49
CA MET A 82 -5.30 14.61 59.70
C MET A 82 -4.44 15.66 59.00
N ILE A 83 -3.47 16.25 59.70
CA ILE A 83 -2.54 17.22 59.12
C ILE A 83 -1.78 16.59 57.94
N ILE A 84 -1.29 15.36 58.12
CA ILE A 84 -0.57 14.62 57.06
C ILE A 84 -1.49 14.32 55.87
N SER A 85 -2.73 13.89 56.12
CA SER A 85 -3.69 13.58 55.05
C SER A 85 -4.07 14.84 54.27
N ASN A 86 -4.26 15.97 54.96
CA ASN A 86 -4.55 17.26 54.34
C ASN A 86 -3.38 17.77 53.49
N GLU A 87 -2.15 17.71 54.02
CA GLU A 87 -0.96 18.08 53.28
C GLU A 87 -0.79 17.21 52.03
N SER A 88 -1.02 15.90 52.14
CA SER A 88 -0.95 14.99 50.99
C SER A 88 -2.03 15.27 49.93
N ALA A 89 -3.25 15.63 50.35
CA ALA A 89 -4.35 15.99 49.45
C ALA A 89 -4.06 17.32 48.73
N ASN A 90 -3.57 18.32 49.46
CA ASN A 90 -3.23 19.63 48.89
C ASN A 90 -2.05 19.54 47.90
N VAL A 91 -1.02 18.76 48.24
CA VAL A 91 0.08 18.43 47.31
C VAL A 91 -0.43 17.65 46.09
N GLY A 92 -1.45 16.81 46.26
CA GLY A 92 -2.13 16.14 45.14
C GLY A 92 -2.86 17.12 44.22
N ILE A 93 -3.66 18.01 44.78
CA ILE A 93 -4.50 18.98 44.05
C ILE A 93 -3.63 19.99 43.29
N SER A 94 -2.57 20.51 43.92
CA SER A 94 -1.64 21.44 43.28
C SER A 94 -0.89 20.85 42.08
N LYS A 95 -0.75 19.52 42.01
CA LYS A 95 -0.14 18.81 40.86
C LYS A 95 -1.10 18.57 39.70
N ILE A 96 -2.42 18.57 39.93
CA ILE A 96 -3.44 18.36 38.89
C ILE A 96 -3.31 19.34 37.71
N PRO A 97 -3.23 20.68 37.90
CA PRO A 97 -3.16 21.60 36.77
C PRO A 97 -1.90 21.40 35.93
N ILE A 98 -0.77 21.06 36.57
CA ILE A 98 0.49 20.76 35.89
C ILE A 98 0.34 19.48 35.05
N ALA A 99 -0.23 18.41 35.63
CA ALA A 99 -0.45 17.16 34.92
C ALA A 99 -1.44 17.31 33.74
N VAL A 100 -2.50 18.09 33.92
CA VAL A 100 -3.48 18.40 32.86
C VAL A 100 -2.82 19.24 31.77
N GLU A 101 -2.01 20.23 32.11
CA GLU A 101 -1.30 21.04 31.12
C GLU A 101 -0.35 20.19 30.29
N THR A 102 0.48 19.36 30.93
CA THR A 102 1.38 18.43 30.24
C THR A 102 0.61 17.46 29.35
N ALA A 103 -0.49 16.88 29.84
CA ALA A 103 -1.32 15.97 29.04
C ALA A 103 -1.97 16.66 27.82
N ILE A 104 -2.40 17.92 27.97
CA ILE A 104 -2.96 18.72 26.88
C ILE A 104 -1.88 19.04 25.84
N GLU A 105 -0.67 19.37 26.28
CA GLU A 105 0.46 19.64 25.38
C GLU A 105 0.92 18.39 24.63
N ASP A 106 1.08 17.27 25.34
CA ASP A 106 1.42 15.98 24.73
C ASP A 106 0.35 15.57 23.71
N PHE A 107 -0.94 15.73 24.04
CA PHE A 107 -2.01 15.40 23.12
C PHE A 107 -2.05 16.32 21.88
N ARG A 108 -1.79 17.62 22.06
CA ARG A 108 -1.66 18.59 20.95
C ARG A 108 -0.50 18.20 20.03
N ASP A 109 0.65 17.91 20.60
CA ASP A 109 1.87 17.62 19.85
C ASP A 109 1.76 16.26 19.15
N TYR A 110 1.18 15.26 19.82
CA TYR A 110 0.82 13.97 19.24
C TYR A 110 -0.16 14.13 18.07
N HIS A 111 -1.25 14.88 18.25
CA HIS A 111 -2.27 15.05 17.21
C HIS A 111 -1.71 15.79 15.98
N THR A 112 -1.00 16.90 16.20
CA THR A 112 -0.42 17.71 15.11
C THR A 112 0.68 16.96 14.38
N GLY A 113 1.58 16.28 15.10
CA GLY A 113 2.61 15.41 14.54
C GLY A 113 2.02 14.27 13.71
N THR A 114 1.08 13.52 14.30
CA THR A 114 0.43 12.38 13.63
C THR A 114 -0.33 12.81 12.38
N THR A 115 -1.08 13.90 12.44
CA THR A 115 -1.80 14.47 11.29
C THR A 115 -0.84 14.83 10.15
N GLY A 116 0.27 15.51 10.48
CA GLY A 116 1.30 15.87 9.51
C GLY A 116 1.97 14.66 8.87
N HIS A 117 2.29 13.64 9.66
CA HIS A 117 2.89 12.39 9.18
C HIS A 117 1.93 11.59 8.28
N ILE A 118 0.67 11.43 8.70
CA ILE A 118 -0.36 10.75 7.90
C ILE A 118 -0.52 11.44 6.56
N ARG A 119 -0.69 12.77 6.55
CA ARG A 119 -0.82 13.53 5.30
C ARG A 119 0.39 13.33 4.40
N LYS A 120 1.61 13.54 4.92
CA LYS A 120 2.84 13.43 4.11
C LYS A 120 3.03 12.02 3.54
N CYS A 121 2.77 11.00 4.35
CA CYS A 121 2.88 9.60 3.93
C CYS A 121 1.84 9.28 2.85
N LEU A 122 0.58 9.66 3.08
CA LEU A 122 -0.54 9.40 2.20
C LEU A 122 -0.41 10.14 0.87
N THR A 123 -0.09 11.43 0.88
CA THR A 123 0.09 12.21 -0.37
C THR A 123 1.30 11.73 -1.16
N ARG A 124 2.43 11.44 -0.50
CA ARG A 124 3.62 10.93 -1.19
C ARG A 124 3.38 9.53 -1.77
N SER A 125 2.77 8.63 -1.00
CA SER A 125 2.47 7.28 -1.45
C SER A 125 1.49 7.30 -2.62
N LEU A 126 0.47 8.15 -2.54
CA LEU A 126 -0.51 8.34 -3.60
C LEU A 126 0.13 8.92 -4.86
N ASP A 127 0.99 9.92 -4.72
CA ASP A 127 1.68 10.53 -5.86
C ASP A 127 2.55 9.50 -6.58
N VAL A 128 3.40 8.77 -5.85
CA VAL A 128 4.28 7.73 -6.42
C VAL A 128 3.46 6.62 -7.08
N ALA A 129 2.41 6.12 -6.43
CA ALA A 129 1.57 5.08 -6.99
C ALA A 129 0.81 5.57 -8.23
N SER A 130 0.27 6.79 -8.19
CA SER A 130 -0.45 7.37 -9.32
C SER A 130 0.45 7.61 -10.53
N GLU A 131 1.68 8.07 -10.30
CA GLU A 131 2.67 8.31 -11.35
C GLU A 131 3.16 6.99 -11.96
N ALA A 132 3.38 5.97 -11.15
CA ALA A 132 3.70 4.62 -11.63
C ALA A 132 2.59 4.07 -12.53
N ILE A 133 1.32 4.16 -12.09
CA ILE A 133 0.18 3.72 -12.92
C ILE A 133 0.07 4.55 -14.19
N MET A 134 0.27 5.87 -14.15
CA MET A 134 0.25 6.71 -15.35
C MET A 134 1.36 6.32 -16.34
N ALA A 135 2.56 6.03 -15.84
CA ALA A 135 3.67 5.55 -16.65
C ALA A 135 3.37 4.18 -17.28
N ASP A 136 2.77 3.26 -16.52
CA ASP A 136 2.33 1.96 -17.05
C ASP A 136 1.25 2.14 -18.12
N LEU A 137 0.28 3.03 -17.89
CA LEU A 137 -0.73 3.37 -18.87
C LEU A 137 -0.13 4.02 -20.12
N ASP A 138 1.00 4.70 -20.06
CA ASP A 138 1.66 5.26 -21.24
C ASP A 138 2.47 4.20 -22.02
N ASN A 139 2.98 3.18 -21.32
CA ASN A 139 3.77 2.08 -21.90
C ASN A 139 2.94 0.84 -22.31
N VAL A 140 1.68 1.04 -22.71
CA VAL A 140 0.73 -0.06 -23.02
C VAL A 140 1.15 -0.93 -24.19
N GLU A 141 1.91 -0.40 -25.16
CA GLU A 141 2.45 -1.21 -26.25
C GLU A 141 3.39 -2.31 -25.74
N GLU A 142 4.22 -1.98 -24.74
CA GLU A 142 5.15 -2.93 -24.12
C GLU A 142 4.42 -3.86 -23.14
N LEU A 143 3.60 -3.29 -22.26
CA LEU A 143 2.99 -4.01 -21.13
C LEU A 143 1.78 -4.86 -21.52
N LEU A 144 1.08 -4.52 -22.61
CA LEU A 144 -0.12 -5.22 -23.06
C LEU A 144 0.00 -5.65 -24.53
N GLY A 145 0.46 -4.75 -25.41
CA GLY A 145 0.52 -4.99 -26.84
C GLY A 145 1.42 -6.17 -27.23
N LYS A 146 2.67 -6.19 -26.74
CA LYS A 146 3.62 -7.28 -26.99
C LYS A 146 3.18 -8.62 -26.39
N PRO A 147 2.74 -8.70 -25.12
CA PRO A 147 2.18 -9.94 -24.58
C PRO A 147 1.04 -10.49 -25.42
N VAL A 148 0.07 -9.64 -25.81
CA VAL A 148 -1.05 -10.06 -26.69
C VAL A 148 -0.55 -10.55 -28.04
N GLN A 149 0.49 -9.93 -28.60
CA GLN A 149 1.10 -10.39 -29.85
C GLN A 149 1.74 -11.79 -29.71
N VAL A 150 2.46 -12.04 -28.61
CA VAL A 150 3.08 -13.34 -28.32
C VAL A 150 2.02 -14.41 -28.07
N ASP A 151 0.99 -14.10 -27.28
CA ASP A 151 -0.13 -15.01 -27.01
C ASP A 151 -0.89 -15.33 -28.31
N LEU A 152 -1.12 -14.33 -29.17
CA LEU A 152 -1.72 -14.55 -30.48
C LEU A 152 -0.87 -15.50 -31.32
N ALA A 153 0.45 -15.32 -31.36
CA ALA A 153 1.34 -16.18 -32.13
C ALA A 153 1.43 -17.61 -31.59
N THR A 154 1.38 -17.79 -30.27
CA THR A 154 1.42 -19.11 -29.64
C THR A 154 0.12 -19.89 -29.86
N GLU A 155 -1.04 -19.24 -29.73
CA GLU A 155 -2.34 -19.88 -29.93
C GLU A 155 -2.66 -20.16 -31.40
N THR A 156 -2.34 -19.23 -32.30
CA THR A 156 -2.67 -19.38 -33.73
C THR A 156 -1.58 -20.08 -34.54
N GLY A 157 -0.37 -20.19 -34.00
CA GLY A 157 0.80 -20.62 -34.76
C GLY A 157 1.19 -19.67 -35.90
N LEU A 158 0.63 -18.45 -35.92
CA LEU A 158 0.78 -17.49 -37.02
C LEU A 158 2.25 -17.16 -37.31
N GLN A 159 3.07 -17.04 -36.27
CA GLN A 159 4.49 -16.75 -36.44
C GLN A 159 5.22 -17.89 -37.18
N THR A 160 4.94 -19.14 -36.82
CA THR A 160 5.51 -20.32 -37.49
C THR A 160 4.98 -20.44 -38.93
N ALA A 161 3.71 -20.14 -39.15
CA ALA A 161 3.10 -20.15 -40.48
C ALA A 161 3.71 -19.07 -41.41
N LEU A 162 3.91 -17.85 -40.90
CA LEU A 162 4.55 -16.75 -41.62
C LEU A 162 6.00 -17.10 -41.99
N GLU A 163 6.77 -17.66 -41.06
CA GLU A 163 8.15 -18.09 -41.32
C GLU A 163 8.20 -19.18 -42.40
N GLY A 164 7.34 -20.20 -42.29
CA GLY A 164 7.20 -21.24 -43.31
C GLY A 164 6.80 -20.67 -44.67
N PHE A 165 5.91 -19.69 -44.71
CA PHE A 165 5.51 -19.01 -45.94
C PHE A 165 6.68 -18.28 -46.60
N PHE A 166 7.52 -17.56 -45.84
CA PHE A 166 8.71 -16.90 -46.39
C PHE A 166 9.74 -17.91 -46.91
N GLN A 167 9.91 -19.05 -46.23
CA GLN A 167 10.78 -20.11 -46.71
C GLN A 167 10.29 -20.70 -48.04
N VAL A 168 8.99 -20.99 -48.15
CA VAL A 168 8.37 -21.47 -49.40
C VAL A 168 8.50 -20.42 -50.50
N SER A 169 8.26 -19.15 -50.19
CA SER A 169 8.41 -18.06 -51.16
C SER A 169 9.85 -17.96 -51.68
N ASN A 170 10.84 -18.01 -50.80
CA ASN A 170 12.26 -17.90 -51.17
C ASN A 170 12.71 -19.11 -52.02
N THR A 171 12.36 -20.32 -51.60
CA THR A 171 12.66 -21.55 -52.35
C THR A 171 11.96 -21.58 -53.72
N SER A 172 10.72 -21.10 -53.80
CA SER A 172 9.99 -21.01 -55.06
C SER A 172 10.63 -19.99 -56.02
N GLN A 173 11.12 -18.86 -55.49
CA GLN A 173 11.86 -17.87 -56.27
C GLN A 173 13.19 -18.43 -56.78
N GLU A 174 13.93 -19.14 -55.93
CA GLU A 174 15.16 -19.82 -56.34
C GLU A 174 14.90 -20.87 -57.43
N LEU A 175 13.89 -21.73 -57.25
CA LEU A 175 13.54 -22.76 -58.21
C LEU A 175 13.11 -22.17 -59.56
N SER A 176 12.35 -21.07 -59.53
CA SER A 176 11.97 -20.32 -60.72
C SER A 176 13.18 -19.75 -61.46
N SER A 177 14.14 -19.17 -60.72
CA SER A 177 15.38 -18.64 -61.30
C SER A 177 16.22 -19.75 -61.97
N ARG A 178 16.30 -20.92 -61.33
CA ARG A 178 16.99 -22.10 -61.89
C ARG A 178 16.27 -22.64 -63.13
N ALA A 179 14.94 -22.71 -63.11
CA ALA A 179 14.14 -23.11 -64.27
C ALA A 179 14.30 -22.13 -65.45
N LYS A 180 14.31 -20.81 -65.18
CA LYS A 180 14.56 -19.78 -66.18
C LYS A 180 15.95 -19.91 -66.80
N ASN A 181 16.99 -20.14 -66.00
CA ASN A 181 18.34 -20.38 -66.49
C ASN A 181 18.42 -21.68 -67.31
N LEU A 182 17.80 -22.76 -66.86
CA LEU A 182 17.76 -24.03 -67.58
C LEU A 182 17.07 -23.89 -68.95
N LEU A 183 15.93 -23.18 -69.02
CA LEU A 183 15.23 -22.90 -70.27
C LEU A 183 16.11 -22.06 -71.21
N LYS A 184 16.81 -21.05 -70.68
CA LYS A 184 17.74 -20.20 -71.46
C LYS A 184 18.93 -20.98 -72.02
N GLU A 185 19.54 -21.86 -71.23
CA GLU A 185 20.61 -22.74 -71.72
C GLU A 185 20.07 -23.79 -72.71
N GLY A 186 18.85 -24.27 -72.50
CA GLY A 186 18.16 -25.16 -73.43
C GLY A 186 17.92 -24.49 -74.80
N GLU A 187 17.52 -23.22 -74.81
CA GLU A 187 17.35 -22.44 -76.05
C GLU A 187 18.69 -22.28 -76.79
N ARG A 188 19.77 -21.94 -76.08
CA ARG A 188 21.12 -21.87 -76.66
C ARG A 188 21.58 -23.21 -77.23
N ALA A 189 21.34 -24.30 -76.51
CA ALA A 189 21.69 -25.65 -76.96
C ALA A 189 20.88 -26.05 -78.19
N ARG A 190 19.58 -25.68 -78.27
CA ARG A 190 18.75 -25.86 -79.46
C ARG A 190 19.33 -25.12 -80.66
N ASP A 191 19.73 -23.87 -80.47
CA ASP A 191 20.27 -23.04 -81.56
C ASP A 191 21.63 -23.57 -82.05
N LEU A 192 22.49 -24.06 -81.13
CA LEU A 192 23.74 -24.75 -81.46
C LEU A 192 23.50 -26.06 -82.22
N VAL A 193 22.55 -26.88 -81.78
CA VAL A 193 22.18 -28.14 -82.47
C VAL A 193 21.59 -27.86 -83.84
N ALA A 194 20.76 -26.82 -83.99
CA ALA A 194 20.25 -26.40 -85.28
C ALA A 194 21.38 -25.92 -86.21
N GLY A 195 22.46 -25.35 -85.68
CA GLY A 195 23.70 -25.06 -86.42
C GLY A 195 24.42 -26.34 -86.83
N LEU A 196 24.73 -27.22 -85.86
CA LEU A 196 25.44 -28.47 -86.09
C LEU A 196 24.71 -29.40 -87.06
N SER A 197 23.38 -29.46 -86.98
CA SER A 197 22.55 -30.23 -87.92
C SER A 197 22.69 -29.70 -89.34
N ARG A 198 22.74 -28.37 -89.53
CA ARG A 198 22.96 -27.76 -90.85
C ARG A 198 24.35 -28.10 -91.39
N ASP A 199 25.37 -28.08 -90.54
CA ASP A 199 26.75 -28.42 -90.92
C ASP A 199 26.88 -29.91 -91.27
N VAL A 200 26.30 -30.79 -90.46
CA VAL A 200 26.25 -32.25 -90.70
C VAL A 200 25.47 -32.57 -91.98
N ASP A 201 24.35 -31.90 -92.23
CA ASP A 201 23.60 -32.05 -93.49
C ASP A 201 24.41 -31.55 -94.69
N GLY A 202 25.23 -30.51 -94.52
CA GLY A 202 26.19 -30.04 -95.51
C GLY A 202 27.25 -31.10 -95.85
N LEU A 203 27.92 -31.62 -94.81
CA LEU A 203 28.90 -32.71 -94.94
C LEU A 203 28.30 -33.96 -95.57
N ARG A 204 27.05 -34.30 -95.21
CA ARG A 204 26.33 -35.44 -95.79
C ARG A 204 26.14 -35.27 -97.29
N ARG A 205 25.74 -34.08 -97.76
CA ARG A 205 25.59 -33.78 -99.20
C ARG A 205 26.94 -33.82 -99.92
N GLU A 206 28.00 -33.30 -99.30
CA GLU A 206 29.35 -33.38 -99.86
C GLU A 206 29.81 -34.84 -100.01
N LEU A 207 29.63 -35.67 -98.97
CA LEU A 207 29.90 -37.11 -99.01
C LEU A 207 29.06 -37.85 -100.06
N GLU A 208 27.77 -37.54 -100.17
CA GLU A 208 26.88 -38.09 -101.21
C GLU A 208 27.37 -37.72 -102.62
N SER A 209 27.79 -36.46 -102.82
CA SER A 209 28.32 -36.00 -104.11
C SER A 209 29.68 -36.62 -104.46
N LEU A 210 30.56 -36.80 -103.47
CA LEU A 210 31.85 -37.50 -103.63
C LEU A 210 31.63 -38.98 -103.95
N ALA A 211 30.72 -39.65 -103.25
CA ALA A 211 30.35 -41.03 -103.53
C ALA A 211 29.76 -41.20 -104.94
N ALA A 212 28.96 -40.22 -105.40
CA ALA A 212 28.41 -40.21 -106.76
C ALA A 212 29.46 -39.94 -107.85
N ALA A 213 30.51 -39.18 -107.53
CA ALA A 213 31.59 -38.82 -108.45
C ALA A 213 32.73 -39.87 -108.53
N CYS A 214 32.62 -41.02 -107.86
CA CYS A 214 33.67 -42.05 -107.87
C CYS A 214 33.89 -42.69 -109.25
N ALA A 215 35.17 -42.91 -109.58
CA ALA A 215 35.60 -43.61 -110.79
C ALA A 215 35.11 -45.08 -110.79
N PRO A 216 34.88 -45.70 -111.98
CA PRO A 216 34.28 -47.04 -112.07
C PRO A 216 35.09 -48.16 -111.39
N GLN A 217 36.40 -47.97 -111.23
CA GLN A 217 37.32 -48.89 -110.55
C GLN A 217 37.21 -48.84 -109.00
N ASP A 218 36.73 -47.74 -108.42
CA ASP A 218 36.71 -47.49 -106.97
C ASP A 218 35.29 -47.55 -106.35
N ARG A 219 34.27 -47.83 -107.19
CA ARG A 219 32.86 -48.00 -106.76
C ARG A 219 32.63 -48.94 -105.56
N PRO A 220 33.28 -50.12 -105.44
CA PRO A 220 33.05 -50.97 -104.27
C PRO A 220 33.60 -50.36 -102.96
N LEU A 221 34.65 -49.53 -103.02
CA LEU A 221 35.13 -48.79 -101.85
C LEU A 221 34.15 -47.67 -101.45
N CYS A 222 33.68 -46.88 -102.42
CA CYS A 222 32.74 -45.77 -102.15
C CYS A 222 31.38 -46.27 -101.64
N ALA A 223 30.94 -47.48 -102.03
CA ALA A 223 29.72 -48.11 -101.53
C ALA A 223 29.78 -48.50 -100.04
N THR A 224 30.98 -48.53 -99.44
CA THR A 224 31.16 -48.79 -98.00
C THR A 224 30.90 -47.53 -97.15
N ILE A 225 30.93 -46.34 -97.77
CA ILE A 225 30.64 -45.08 -97.10
C ILE A 225 29.12 -44.94 -96.97
N ASN A 226 28.61 -45.07 -95.74
CA ASN A 226 27.19 -44.91 -95.44
C ASN A 226 26.90 -43.49 -94.89
N PRO A 227 26.45 -42.53 -95.73
CA PRO A 227 26.10 -41.18 -95.29
C PRO A 227 24.84 -41.14 -94.41
N ALA A 228 24.03 -42.20 -94.37
CA ALA A 228 22.80 -42.24 -93.57
C ALA A 228 23.05 -42.32 -92.05
N GLY A 229 24.29 -42.59 -91.61
CA GLY A 229 24.66 -42.60 -90.20
C GLY A 229 24.97 -41.22 -89.60
N LEU A 230 25.16 -40.19 -90.43
CA LEU A 230 25.40 -38.81 -89.98
C LEU A 230 24.06 -38.13 -89.64
N THR A 231 23.51 -38.44 -88.46
CA THR A 231 22.32 -37.76 -87.94
C THR A 231 22.56 -37.31 -86.50
N VAL A 232 22.31 -36.03 -86.22
CA VAL A 232 22.34 -35.49 -84.86
C VAL A 232 20.93 -35.51 -84.30
N SER A 233 20.66 -36.37 -83.31
CA SER A 233 19.37 -36.38 -82.61
C SER A 233 19.55 -36.02 -81.14
N LEU A 234 19.18 -34.80 -80.78
CA LEU A 234 19.10 -34.33 -79.39
C LEU A 234 17.66 -33.91 -79.10
N ARG A 235 17.08 -34.40 -78.00
CA ARG A 235 15.67 -34.17 -77.65
C ARG A 235 15.49 -32.96 -76.72
N ILE A 236 16.00 -31.79 -77.13
CA ILE A 236 15.94 -30.57 -76.31
C ILE A 236 14.54 -29.95 -76.36
N GLU A 237 13.79 -30.17 -77.44
CA GLU A 237 12.43 -29.65 -77.63
C GLU A 237 11.44 -30.15 -76.57
N ARG A 238 11.66 -31.34 -76.01
CA ARG A 238 10.83 -31.88 -74.93
C ARG A 238 11.03 -31.11 -73.62
N LEU A 239 12.26 -30.68 -73.34
CA LEU A 239 12.59 -29.91 -72.15
C LEU A 239 12.04 -28.49 -72.26
N LEU A 240 12.17 -27.86 -73.42
CA LEU A 240 11.69 -26.50 -73.68
C LEU A 240 10.16 -26.37 -73.68
N ARG A 241 9.46 -27.48 -73.98
CA ARG A 241 7.98 -27.55 -73.97
C ARG A 241 7.42 -28.16 -72.68
N ASP A 242 8.25 -28.39 -71.67
CA ASP A 242 7.75 -28.90 -70.40
C ASP A 242 6.91 -27.82 -69.69
N GLU A 243 5.60 -28.02 -69.69
CA GLU A 243 4.60 -27.19 -69.01
C GLU A 243 4.96 -26.92 -67.53
N ARG A 244 5.62 -27.86 -66.85
CA ARG A 244 6.01 -27.68 -65.44
C ARG A 244 7.11 -26.63 -65.31
N LEU A 245 8.10 -26.64 -66.19
CA LEU A 245 9.19 -25.66 -66.21
C LEU A 245 8.69 -24.27 -66.64
N LEU A 246 7.76 -24.23 -67.59
CA LEU A 246 7.13 -22.99 -68.04
C LEU A 246 6.30 -22.35 -66.92
N ARG A 247 5.52 -23.14 -66.17
CA ARG A 247 4.79 -22.66 -64.99
C ARG A 247 5.72 -22.19 -63.87
N LEU A 248 6.79 -22.93 -63.58
CA LEU A 248 7.78 -22.52 -62.57
C LEU A 248 8.43 -21.18 -62.91
N ARG A 249 8.68 -20.91 -64.20
CA ARG A 249 9.17 -19.61 -64.68
C ARG A 249 8.18 -18.48 -64.42
N GLU A 250 6.87 -18.74 -64.52
CA GLU A 250 5.81 -17.74 -64.34
C GLU A 250 5.50 -17.44 -62.85
N VAL A 251 5.66 -18.42 -61.95
CA VAL A 251 5.44 -18.27 -60.50
C VAL A 251 6.35 -17.21 -59.85
N SER A 252 7.45 -16.82 -60.50
CA SER A 252 8.36 -15.76 -60.03
C SER A 252 7.76 -14.35 -60.09
N GLN A 253 6.64 -14.12 -60.78
CA GLN A 253 6.09 -12.79 -60.96
C GLN A 253 5.14 -12.40 -59.80
N ASP A 254 5.77 -12.03 -58.69
CA ASP A 254 5.43 -10.86 -57.86
C ASP A 254 4.29 -10.83 -56.82
N ASN A 255 3.53 -11.91 -56.56
CA ASN A 255 2.42 -11.79 -55.59
C ASN A 255 2.65 -12.40 -54.19
N LEU A 256 3.48 -13.43 -54.08
CA LEU A 256 3.64 -14.16 -52.80
C LEU A 256 4.45 -13.36 -51.78
N THR A 257 5.55 -12.74 -52.20
CA THR A 257 6.43 -11.95 -51.32
C THR A 257 5.74 -10.72 -50.75
N GLU A 258 4.90 -10.06 -51.54
CA GLU A 258 4.19 -8.86 -51.10
C GLU A 258 3.08 -9.20 -50.09
N ALA A 259 2.28 -10.23 -50.38
CA ALA A 259 1.26 -10.72 -49.44
C ALA A 259 1.87 -11.15 -48.09
N GLY A 260 3.03 -11.83 -48.12
CA GLY A 260 3.75 -12.20 -46.90
C GLY A 260 4.28 -11.00 -46.11
N ARG A 261 4.80 -9.98 -46.81
CA ARG A 261 5.26 -8.73 -46.19
C ARG A 261 4.12 -7.96 -45.55
N GLN A 262 2.98 -7.86 -46.24
CA GLN A 262 1.78 -7.22 -45.70
C GLN A 262 1.30 -7.95 -44.44
N ALA A 263 1.15 -9.27 -44.49
CA ALA A 263 0.69 -10.06 -43.34
C ALA A 263 1.65 -9.95 -42.14
N ARG A 264 2.98 -9.96 -42.39
CA ARG A 264 3.98 -9.71 -41.34
C ARG A 264 3.88 -8.29 -40.78
N GLY A 265 3.63 -7.30 -41.63
CA GLY A 265 3.41 -5.91 -41.23
C GLY A 265 2.19 -5.77 -40.32
N GLU A 266 1.07 -6.40 -40.68
CA GLU A 266 -0.15 -6.41 -39.87
C GLU A 266 0.06 -7.10 -38.51
N TYR A 267 0.78 -8.22 -38.49
CA TYR A 267 1.15 -8.90 -37.23
C TYR A 267 2.05 -8.03 -36.34
N LEU A 268 3.03 -7.33 -36.91
CA LEU A 268 3.90 -6.41 -36.17
C LEU A 268 3.17 -5.15 -35.70
N TYR A 269 2.04 -4.80 -36.33
CA TYR A 269 1.21 -3.65 -35.97
C TYR A 269 0.27 -3.93 -34.78
N VAL A 270 0.11 -5.20 -34.36
CA VAL A 270 -0.80 -5.58 -33.26
C VAL A 270 -0.59 -4.75 -31.98
N PRO A 271 0.63 -4.51 -31.47
CA PRO A 271 0.83 -3.70 -30.28
C PRO A 271 0.29 -2.26 -30.42
N HIS A 272 0.56 -1.60 -31.55
CA HIS A 272 0.04 -0.26 -31.85
C HIS A 272 -1.49 -0.26 -31.98
N TYR A 273 -2.06 -1.30 -32.61
CA TYR A 273 -3.50 -1.46 -32.71
C TYR A 273 -4.15 -1.56 -31.32
N ILE A 274 -3.59 -2.37 -30.42
CA ILE A 274 -4.07 -2.51 -29.03
C ILE A 274 -3.94 -1.19 -28.27
N ALA A 275 -2.81 -0.49 -28.37
CA ALA A 275 -2.61 0.80 -27.71
C ALA A 275 -3.63 1.86 -28.17
N ARG A 276 -3.99 1.85 -29.47
CA ARG A 276 -5.02 2.73 -30.02
C ARG A 276 -6.43 2.32 -29.57
N ARG A 277 -6.75 1.03 -29.57
CA ARG A 277 -8.06 0.52 -29.14
C ARG A 277 -8.33 0.71 -27.65
N THR A 278 -7.29 0.69 -26.83
CA THR A 278 -7.39 0.86 -25.36
C THR A 278 -7.30 2.31 -24.92
N LEU A 279 -7.08 3.27 -25.84
CA LEU A 279 -6.88 4.68 -25.52
C LEU A 279 -8.03 5.28 -24.69
N GLU A 280 -9.28 4.96 -25.03
CA GLU A 280 -10.45 5.47 -24.32
C GLU A 280 -10.50 4.95 -22.87
N ALA A 281 -10.32 3.65 -22.68
CA ALA A 281 -10.28 3.03 -21.35
C ALA A 281 -9.12 3.59 -20.50
N ARG A 282 -7.94 3.78 -21.10
CA ARG A 282 -6.79 4.39 -20.41
C ARG A 282 -7.06 5.84 -20.02
N ASN A 283 -7.70 6.62 -20.90
CA ASN A 283 -8.08 8.00 -20.60
C ASN A 283 -9.14 8.07 -19.49
N TYR A 284 -10.08 7.12 -19.47
CA TYR A 284 -11.03 6.97 -18.38
C TYR A 284 -10.33 6.67 -17.05
N ILE A 285 -9.44 5.67 -17.01
CA ILE A 285 -8.64 5.33 -15.81
C ILE A 285 -7.82 6.54 -15.35
N ARG A 286 -7.15 7.26 -16.27
CA ARG A 286 -6.37 8.46 -15.94
C ARG A 286 -7.25 9.54 -15.30
N ARG A 287 -8.49 9.71 -15.78
CA ARG A 287 -9.45 10.64 -15.17
C ARG A 287 -9.83 10.21 -13.76
N GLU A 288 -10.20 8.95 -13.58
CA GLU A 288 -10.59 8.41 -12.27
C GLU A 288 -9.45 8.52 -11.25
N ILE A 289 -8.21 8.21 -11.64
CA ILE A 289 -7.03 8.37 -10.77
C ILE A 289 -6.85 9.83 -10.38
N ASN A 290 -6.98 10.78 -11.32
CA ASN A 290 -6.86 12.20 -11.02
C ASN A 290 -7.99 12.70 -10.11
N LEU A 291 -9.22 12.23 -10.30
CA LEU A 291 -10.37 12.55 -9.44
C LEU A 291 -10.20 11.97 -8.03
N ALA A 292 -9.71 10.74 -7.92
CA ALA A 292 -9.38 10.12 -6.64
C ALA A 292 -8.27 10.90 -5.94
N ARG A 293 -7.22 11.32 -6.68
CA ARG A 293 -6.12 12.13 -6.17
C ARG A 293 -6.64 13.44 -5.59
N THR A 294 -7.45 14.20 -6.33
CA THR A 294 -8.02 15.46 -5.84
C THR A 294 -8.89 15.25 -4.60
N ARG A 295 -9.75 14.22 -4.59
CA ARG A 295 -10.61 13.91 -3.42
C ARG A 295 -9.78 13.61 -2.18
N ILE A 296 -8.76 12.78 -2.31
CA ILE A 296 -7.89 12.41 -1.19
C ILE A 296 -7.10 13.63 -0.69
N PHE A 297 -6.63 14.51 -1.57
CA PHE A 297 -5.98 15.76 -1.16
C PHE A 297 -6.93 16.71 -0.42
N GLU A 298 -8.19 16.81 -0.85
CA GLU A 298 -9.21 17.59 -0.15
C GLU A 298 -9.51 17.01 1.22
N GLU A 299 -9.73 15.71 1.33
CA GLU A 299 -9.93 15.03 2.62
C GLU A 299 -8.74 15.23 3.55
N ALA A 300 -7.50 15.07 3.06
CA ALA A 300 -6.30 15.34 3.83
C ALA A 300 -6.19 16.80 4.33
N ARG A 301 -6.77 17.76 3.59
CA ARG A 301 -6.88 19.16 4.01
C ARG A 301 -7.96 19.37 5.06
N THR A 302 -9.07 18.63 5.01
CA THR A 302 -10.09 18.69 6.06
C THR A 302 -9.54 18.24 7.43
N ILE A 303 -8.64 17.26 7.46
CA ILE A 303 -7.96 16.82 8.69
C ILE A 303 -7.16 17.97 9.33
N GLU A 304 -6.58 18.86 8.51
CA GLU A 304 -5.89 20.07 9.01
C GLU A 304 -6.87 21.04 9.68
N SER A 305 -8.04 21.26 9.06
CA SER A 305 -9.08 22.10 9.64
C SER A 305 -9.63 21.54 10.96
N THR A 306 -9.87 20.23 11.06
CA THR A 306 -10.29 19.59 12.31
C THR A 306 -9.20 19.67 13.38
N SER A 307 -7.91 19.63 12.99
CA SER A 307 -6.81 19.87 13.92
C SER A 307 -6.84 21.28 14.51
N THR A 308 -7.26 22.30 13.76
CA THR A 308 -7.38 23.66 14.30
C THR A 308 -8.53 23.79 15.29
N GLU A 309 -9.66 23.13 15.02
CA GLU A 309 -10.82 23.07 15.92
C GLU A 309 -10.46 22.35 17.23
N LEU A 310 -9.83 21.19 17.14
CA LEU A 310 -9.38 20.41 18.29
C LEU A 310 -8.38 21.19 19.14
N ASN A 311 -7.45 21.93 18.52
CA ASN A 311 -6.55 22.82 19.27
C ASN A 311 -7.32 23.95 19.98
N GLY A 312 -8.42 24.44 19.40
CA GLY A 312 -9.35 25.37 20.05
C GLY A 312 -10.06 24.76 21.26
N GLN A 313 -10.51 23.51 21.14
CA GLN A 313 -11.13 22.77 22.25
C GLN A 313 -10.13 22.51 23.38
N LEU A 314 -8.90 22.09 23.07
CA LEU A 314 -7.82 21.89 24.04
C LEU A 314 -7.49 23.18 24.81
N LYS A 315 -7.44 24.33 24.12
CA LYS A 315 -7.27 25.64 24.79
C LYS A 315 -8.42 25.96 25.72
N THR A 316 -9.65 25.55 25.38
CA THR A 316 -10.82 25.72 26.26
C THR A 316 -10.72 24.84 27.50
N ILE A 317 -10.34 23.57 27.35
CA ILE A 317 -10.11 22.65 28.47
C ILE A 317 -9.03 23.19 29.40
N ARG A 318 -7.91 23.68 28.85
CA ARG A 318 -6.85 24.36 29.60
C ARG A 318 -7.37 25.54 30.42
N LYS A 319 -8.19 26.41 29.82
CA LYS A 319 -8.79 27.55 30.52
C LYS A 319 -9.70 27.10 31.66
N ILE A 320 -10.51 26.06 31.45
CA ILE A 320 -11.39 25.51 32.48
C ILE A 320 -10.58 24.90 33.61
N ALA A 321 -9.56 24.10 33.30
CA ALA A 321 -8.69 23.49 34.30
C ALA A 321 -7.99 24.55 35.18
N ASN A 322 -7.43 25.59 34.55
CA ASN A 322 -6.80 26.71 35.27
C ASN A 322 -7.79 27.55 36.10
N TYR A 323 -9.05 27.61 35.69
CA TYR A 323 -10.10 28.31 36.44
C TYR A 323 -10.62 27.49 37.63
N VAL A 324 -10.78 26.17 37.44
CA VAL A 324 -11.34 25.26 38.45
C VAL A 324 -10.31 24.88 39.51
N ALA A 325 -9.03 24.74 39.16
CA ALA A 325 -7.96 24.39 40.09
C ALA A 325 -7.93 25.23 41.39
N PRO A 326 -7.89 26.58 41.34
CA PRO A 326 -7.88 27.40 42.56
C PRO A 326 -9.21 27.33 43.33
N TYR A 327 -10.33 27.02 42.66
CA TYR A 327 -11.62 26.85 43.33
C TYR A 327 -11.67 25.54 44.12
N ILE A 328 -11.12 24.45 43.58
CA ILE A 328 -11.03 23.16 44.28
C ILE A 328 -10.12 23.28 45.50
N GLU A 329 -8.98 23.97 45.36
CA GLU A 329 -8.05 24.23 46.47
C GLU A 329 -8.75 24.98 47.61
N GLY A 330 -9.46 26.08 47.31
CA GLY A 330 -10.20 26.83 48.33
C GLY A 330 -11.39 26.07 48.95
N VAL A 331 -12.06 25.19 48.18
CA VAL A 331 -13.15 24.35 48.70
C VAL A 331 -12.62 23.29 49.66
N GLU A 332 -11.48 22.65 49.36
CA GLU A 332 -10.87 21.68 50.26
C GLU A 332 -10.38 22.33 51.56
N GLU A 333 -9.77 23.52 51.49
CA GLU A 333 -9.40 24.29 52.68
C GLU A 333 -10.64 24.65 53.53
N GLY A 334 -11.74 25.06 52.90
CA GLY A 334 -12.98 25.45 53.58
C GLY A 334 -13.80 24.27 54.13
N ARG A 335 -13.76 23.10 53.46
CA ARG A 335 -14.49 21.88 53.83
C ARG A 335 -14.12 21.42 55.24
N TRP A 336 -12.85 21.51 55.60
CA TRP A 336 -12.34 21.07 56.89
C TRP A 336 -12.73 22.01 58.04
N LEU A 337 -12.65 23.33 57.80
CA LEU A 337 -13.14 24.34 58.75
C LEU A 337 -14.64 24.20 59.00
N ALA A 338 -15.42 23.94 57.94
CA ALA A 338 -16.85 23.69 58.06
C ALA A 338 -17.15 22.41 58.86
N GLY A 339 -16.40 21.32 58.66
CA GLY A 339 -16.54 20.09 59.44
C GLY A 339 -16.30 20.30 60.93
N ILE A 340 -15.21 20.98 61.29
CA ILE A 340 -14.88 21.30 62.69
C ILE A 340 -15.94 22.21 63.33
N VAL A 341 -16.38 23.26 62.62
CA VAL A 341 -17.41 24.19 63.11
C VAL A 341 -18.77 23.52 63.26
N THR A 342 -19.13 22.59 62.38
CA THR A 342 -20.43 21.89 62.44
C THR A 342 -20.50 20.98 63.67
N GLU A 343 -19.45 20.23 63.96
CA GLU A 343 -19.39 19.36 65.15
C GLU A 343 -19.36 20.17 66.46
N LEU A 344 -18.58 21.26 66.51
CA LEU A 344 -18.56 22.18 67.66
C LEU A 344 -19.90 22.94 67.81
N GLY A 345 -20.56 23.28 66.70
CA GLY A 345 -21.85 23.96 66.65
C GLY A 345 -23.00 23.08 67.14
N HIS A 346 -23.03 21.80 66.72
CA HIS A 346 -23.96 20.81 67.25
C HIS A 346 -23.83 20.67 68.78
N PHE A 347 -22.62 20.83 69.29
CA PHE A 347 -22.31 20.75 70.71
C PHE A 347 -22.83 21.96 71.51
N THR A 348 -22.72 23.17 70.96
CA THR A 348 -23.18 24.41 71.64
C THR A 348 -24.70 24.60 71.55
N GLY A 349 -25.36 24.04 70.54
CA GLY A 349 -26.82 24.05 70.39
C GLY A 349 -27.57 23.12 71.35
N LEU A 350 -26.94 22.04 71.82
CA LEU A 350 -27.55 21.08 72.75
C LEU A 350 -27.65 21.60 74.20
N ASN A 351 -27.12 22.79 74.50
CA ASN A 351 -27.13 23.38 75.84
C ASN A 351 -28.19 24.50 76.01
N ARG A 352 -29.17 24.59 75.09
CA ARG A 352 -30.14 25.69 75.04
C ARG A 352 -31.62 25.29 75.03
N ASN A 353 -31.95 24.10 75.56
CA ASN A 353 -33.34 23.71 75.87
C ASN A 353 -33.46 23.22 77.31
#